data_AF-A0A2K8U8M0-F1
#
_entry.id   AF-A0A2K8U8M0-F1
#
_cell.length_a   1.000
_cell.length_b   1.000
_cell.length_c   1.000
_cell.angle_alpha   90.00
_cell.angle_beta   90.00
_cell.angle_gamma   90.00
#
_symmetry.space_group_name_H-M   'P 1'
#
loop_
_entity.id
_entity.type
_entity.pdbx_description
1 polymer ?
#
loop_
_entity_poly.entity_id
_entity_poly.type
_entity_poly.pdbx_seq_one_letter_code
_entity_poly.pdbx_strand_id
1 'polypeptide(L)'
;MLVTFETQAHANITMFGEVAVTLLKLMGLSGTVPGALLAADVPAALERLRQAVAEQSDVPLDPAREPAAKDTGEERHVSLGHRALPLIKLLEDAAAAGQNVMWDNP
;
A
#
# COMPACT_ATOMS: atom_id res chain seq x y z
N MET A 1 13.45 -6.64 2.89
CA MET A 1 12.71 -6.43 4.16
C MET A 1 11.24 -6.73 3.93
N LEU A 2 10.56 -7.36 4.88
CA LEU A 2 9.10 -7.53 4.84
C LEU A 2 8.45 -6.53 5.79
N VAL A 3 7.23 -6.11 5.51
CA VAL A 3 6.49 -5.22 6.39
C VAL A 3 5.12 -5.81 6.61
N THR A 4 4.74 -5.97 7.89
CA THR A 4 3.43 -6.47 8.28
C THR A 4 2.61 -5.30 8.82
N PHE A 5 1.44 -5.08 8.24
CA PHE A 5 0.43 -4.15 8.71
C PHE A 5 -0.57 -4.89 9.59
N GLU A 6 -0.84 -4.33 10.77
CA GLU A 6 -1.69 -4.94 11.79
C GLU A 6 -2.72 -3.93 12.28
N THR A 7 -3.93 -4.41 12.51
CA THR A 7 -5.01 -3.66 13.14
C THR A 7 -5.97 -4.64 13.80
N GLN A 8 -6.69 -4.20 14.85
CA GLN A 8 -7.69 -5.07 15.49
C GLN A 8 -8.93 -5.30 14.61
N ALA A 9 -9.11 -4.49 13.57
CA ALA A 9 -10.28 -4.52 12.71
C ALA A 9 -10.18 -5.49 11.51
N HIS A 10 -8.99 -6.02 11.20
CA HIS A 10 -8.73 -6.77 9.97
C HIS A 10 -7.57 -7.76 10.15
N ALA A 11 -7.48 -8.76 9.28
CA ALA A 11 -6.34 -9.66 9.25
C ALA A 11 -5.03 -8.95 8.90
N ASN A 12 -3.92 -9.42 9.45
CA ASN A 12 -2.59 -8.89 9.19
C ASN A 12 -2.21 -9.03 7.71
N ILE A 13 -1.56 -8.00 7.16
CA ILE A 13 -1.14 -7.97 5.76
C ILE A 13 0.37 -7.81 5.69
N THR A 14 1.06 -8.78 5.12
CA THR A 14 2.51 -8.72 4.91
C THR A 14 2.84 -8.46 3.44
N MET A 15 3.75 -7.53 3.17
CA MET A 15 4.23 -7.23 1.82
C MET A 15 5.71 -6.87 1.80
N PHE A 16 6.30 -6.78 0.60
CA PHE A 16 7.69 -6.35 0.43
C PHE A 16 7.87 -4.91 0.90
N GLY A 17 8.95 -4.65 1.64
CA GLY A 17 9.22 -3.35 2.24
C GLY A 17 9.29 -2.21 1.22
N GLU A 18 9.83 -2.44 0.02
CA GLU A 18 9.85 -1.40 -1.02
C GLU A 18 8.43 -1.00 -1.47
N VAL A 19 7.53 -1.98 -1.58
CA VAL A 19 6.12 -1.74 -1.89
C VAL A 19 5.45 -1.02 -0.70
N ALA A 20 5.66 -1.50 0.53
CA ALA A 20 5.09 -0.89 1.72
C ALA A 20 5.52 0.57 1.87
N VAL A 21 6.81 0.86 1.77
CA VAL A 21 7.38 2.22 1.85
C VAL A 21 6.81 3.11 0.75
N THR A 22 6.61 2.57 -0.46
CA THR A 22 5.98 3.31 -1.55
C THR A 22 4.54 3.67 -1.21
N LEU A 23 3.73 2.70 -0.78
CA LEU A 23 2.33 2.94 -0.39
C LEU A 23 2.22 3.91 0.80
N LEU A 24 3.13 3.82 1.78
CA LEU A 24 3.21 4.75 2.90
C LEU A 24 3.47 6.19 2.42
N LYS A 25 4.39 6.39 1.47
CA LYS A 25 4.63 7.70 0.87
C LYS A 25 3.42 8.24 0.13
N LEU A 26 2.70 7.38 -0.59
CA LEU A 26 1.47 7.76 -1.28
C LEU A 26 0.33 8.13 -0.32
N MET A 27 0.31 7.56 0.87
CA MET A 27 -0.58 7.99 1.95
C MET A 27 -0.21 9.36 2.54
N GLY A 28 0.90 9.96 2.13
CA GLY A 28 1.44 11.20 2.70
C GLY A 28 2.24 10.99 3.98
N LEU A 29 2.66 9.75 4.26
CA LEU A 29 3.51 9.41 5.41
C LEU A 29 4.98 9.37 4.98
N SER A 30 5.91 9.40 5.94
CA SER A 30 7.35 9.41 5.64
C SER A 30 7.88 8.12 5.00
N GLY A 31 7.13 7.02 5.08
CA GLY A 31 7.60 5.69 4.66
C GLY A 31 8.51 5.01 5.68
N THR A 32 8.52 5.48 6.93
CA THR A 32 9.33 4.91 8.01
C THR A 32 8.73 3.59 8.51
N VAL A 33 9.59 2.61 8.77
CA VAL A 33 9.24 1.32 9.38
C VAL A 33 10.22 1.07 10.55
N PRO A 34 9.73 0.70 11.75
CA PRO A 34 8.32 0.56 12.13
C PRO A 34 7.59 1.91 12.25
N GLY A 35 6.26 1.87 12.30
CA GLY A 35 5.42 3.05 12.43
C GLY A 35 3.97 2.72 12.78
N ALA A 36 3.18 3.77 13.01
CA ALA A 36 1.75 3.65 13.30
C ALA A 36 0.97 4.83 12.72
N LEU A 37 -0.31 4.58 12.46
CA LEU A 37 -1.31 5.54 12.02
C LEU A 37 -2.49 5.50 13.00
N LEU A 38 -2.81 6.66 13.58
CA LEU A 38 -3.90 6.79 14.53
C LEU A 38 -5.25 6.69 13.81
N ALA A 39 -6.24 6.11 14.49
CA ALA A 39 -7.61 5.95 13.97
C ALA A 39 -8.20 7.23 13.38
N ALA A 40 -7.90 8.39 13.99
CA ALA A 40 -8.36 9.70 13.52
C ALA A 40 -7.78 10.09 12.14
N ASP A 41 -6.57 9.61 11.84
CA ASP A 41 -5.84 9.92 10.61
C ASP A 41 -6.03 8.84 9.52
N VAL A 42 -6.55 7.66 9.87
CA VAL A 42 -6.82 6.56 8.93
C VAL A 42 -7.69 6.99 7.74
N PRO A 43 -8.83 7.70 7.93
CA PRO A 43 -9.67 8.11 6.81
C PRO A 43 -8.93 9.00 5.82
N ALA A 44 -8.13 9.94 6.34
CA ALA A 44 -7.38 10.89 5.52
C ALA A 44 -6.23 10.21 4.75
N ALA A 45 -5.59 9.20 5.34
CA ALA A 45 -4.57 8.39 4.66
C ALA A 45 -5.19 7.49 3.58
N LEU A 46 -6.34 6.88 3.88
CA LEU A 46 -7.10 6.04 2.95
C LEU A 46 -7.50 6.80 1.68
N GLU A 47 -8.03 8.02 1.82
CA GLU A 47 -8.41 8.84 0.66
C GLU A 47 -7.21 9.18 -0.23
N ARG A 48 -6.09 9.57 0.38
CA ARG A 48 -4.83 9.83 -0.36
C ARG A 48 -4.33 8.60 -1.09
N LEU A 49 -4.36 7.43 -0.44
CA LEU A 49 -3.96 6.18 -1.07
C LEU A 49 -4.85 5.83 -2.26
N ARG A 50 -6.17 5.98 -2.12
CA ARG A 50 -7.13 5.73 -3.21
C ARG A 50 -6.89 6.64 -4.41
N GLN A 51 -6.67 7.93 -4.17
CA GLN A 51 -6.35 8.90 -5.21
C GLN A 51 -5.03 8.55 -5.91
N ALA A 52 -3.96 8.34 -5.14
CA ALA A 52 -2.66 7.98 -5.68
C ALA A 52 -2.69 6.68 -6.48
N VAL A 53 -3.43 5.67 -6.01
CA VAL A 53 -3.60 4.41 -6.74
C VAL A 53 -4.40 4.62 -8.03
N ALA A 54 -5.45 5.42 -8.02
CA ALA A 54 -6.22 5.74 -9.23
C ALA A 54 -5.36 6.51 -10.25
N GLU A 55 -4.49 7.41 -9.80
CA GLU A 55 -3.59 8.20 -10.65
C GLU A 55 -2.38 7.40 -11.15
N GLN A 56 -1.91 6.41 -10.38
CA GLN A 56 -0.71 5.61 -10.66
C GLN A 56 -1.00 4.15 -11.03
N SER A 57 -2.24 3.83 -11.42
CA SER A 57 -2.67 2.48 -11.80
C SER A 57 -1.85 1.87 -12.95
N ASP A 58 -1.19 2.71 -13.75
CA ASP A 58 -0.42 2.33 -14.94
C ASP A 58 1.12 2.34 -14.73
N VAL A 59 1.63 2.73 -13.56
CA VAL A 59 3.09 2.85 -13.35
C VAL A 59 3.71 1.48 -12.99
N PRO A 60 4.60 0.92 -13.81
CA PRO A 60 5.34 -0.30 -13.47
C PRO A 60 6.42 0.02 -12.43
N LEU A 61 6.41 -0.68 -11.29
CA LEU A 61 7.48 -0.63 -10.28
C LEU A 61 8.46 -1.79 -10.47
N ASP A 62 9.05 -1.90 -11.65
CA ASP A 62 10.16 -2.83 -11.88
C ASP A 62 11.45 -2.04 -12.19
N PRO A 63 12.54 -2.21 -11.43
CA PRO A 63 13.81 -1.54 -11.69
C PRO A 63 14.58 -2.13 -12.90
N ALA A 64 14.02 -3.13 -13.59
CA ALA A 64 14.61 -3.67 -14.81
C ALA A 64 13.62 -3.55 -15.98
N ARG A 65 13.68 -2.43 -16.71
CA ARG A 65 13.73 -2.35 -18.19
C ARG A 65 13.02 -1.09 -18.72
N GLU A 66 13.71 -0.44 -19.65
CA GLU A 66 13.28 0.68 -20.47
C GLU A 66 11.92 0.41 -21.16
N PRO A 67 11.15 1.46 -21.53
CA PRO A 67 9.83 1.31 -22.14
C PRO A 67 9.98 0.82 -23.57
N ALA A 68 9.97 -0.51 -23.76
CA ALA A 68 9.78 -1.12 -25.06
C ALA A 68 8.30 -1.43 -25.26
N ALA A 69 7.78 -0.91 -26.36
CA ALA A 69 6.41 -1.00 -26.82
C ALA A 69 5.81 -2.42 -26.78
N LYS A 70 4.50 -2.46 -26.49
CA LYS A 70 3.46 -3.35 -27.05
C LYS A 70 3.96 -4.69 -27.63
N ASP A 71 3.79 -5.80 -26.90
CA ASP A 71 3.22 -7.04 -27.46
C ASP A 71 2.96 -8.10 -26.36
N THR A 72 1.72 -8.55 -26.29
CA THR A 72 1.25 -9.92 -26.03
C THR A 72 2.15 -10.85 -25.21
N GLY A 73 1.98 -10.83 -23.90
CA GLY A 73 2.57 -11.83 -23.01
C GLY A 73 2.08 -11.62 -21.59
N GLU A 74 1.36 -12.60 -21.06
CA GLU A 74 0.72 -12.61 -19.75
C GLU A 74 1.77 -12.73 -18.61
N GLU A 75 2.78 -11.87 -18.60
CA GLU A 75 3.65 -11.68 -17.45
C GLU A 75 2.86 -10.81 -16.47
N ARG A 76 2.29 -11.46 -15.44
CA ARG A 76 1.54 -10.82 -14.35
C ARG A 76 2.46 -9.93 -13.52
N HIS A 77 2.95 -8.83 -14.10
CA HIS A 77 3.49 -7.71 -13.35
C HIS A 77 2.32 -7.16 -12.54
N VAL A 78 2.23 -7.57 -11.27
CA VAL A 78 1.19 -7.06 -10.38
C VAL A 78 1.47 -5.58 -10.17
N SER A 79 0.74 -4.73 -10.88
CA SER A 79 0.82 -3.28 -10.80
C SER A 79 0.67 -2.80 -9.35
N LEU A 80 1.27 -1.66 -9.03
CA LEU A 80 1.21 -1.08 -7.69
C LEU A 80 -0.24 -0.98 -7.17
N GLY A 81 -1.17 -0.62 -8.05
CA GLY A 81 -2.59 -0.53 -7.72
C GLY A 81 -3.18 -1.86 -7.24
N HIS A 82 -2.86 -2.98 -7.88
CA HIS A 82 -3.31 -4.30 -7.42
C HIS A 82 -2.68 -4.69 -6.07
N ARG A 83 -1.45 -4.27 -5.79
CA ARG A 83 -0.78 -4.52 -4.50
C ARG A 83 -1.30 -3.62 -3.37
N ALA A 84 -1.90 -2.48 -3.70
CA ALA A 84 -2.48 -1.56 -2.73
C ALA A 84 -3.85 -2.01 -2.22
N LEU A 85 -4.60 -2.81 -3.00
CA LEU A 85 -5.97 -3.23 -2.64
C LEU A 85 -6.10 -3.89 -1.26
N PRO A 86 -5.20 -4.82 -0.85
CA PRO A 86 -5.27 -5.40 0.49
C PRO A 86 -5.11 -4.33 1.58
N LEU A 87 -4.16 -3.40 1.41
CA LEU A 87 -3.92 -2.32 2.38
C LEU A 87 -5.08 -1.33 2.44
N ILE A 88 -5.68 -0.99 1.28
CA ILE A 88 -6.88 -0.16 1.19
C ILE A 88 -8.01 -0.79 2.02
N LYS A 89 -8.25 -2.10 1.84
CA LYS A 89 -9.31 -2.80 2.58
C LYS A 89 -9.06 -2.80 4.09
N LEU A 90 -7.81 -3.04 4.51
CA LEU A 90 -7.42 -2.94 5.92
C LEU A 90 -7.69 -1.54 6.48
N LEU A 91 -7.36 -0.49 5.75
CA LEU A 91 -7.60 0.90 6.16
C LEU A 91 -9.09 1.25 6.18
N GLU A 92 -9.90 0.69 5.29
CA GLU A 92 -11.37 0.84 5.31
C GLU A 92 -11.97 0.24 6.59
N ASP A 93 -11.59 -1.00 6.90
CA ASP A 93 -12.09 -1.69 8.09
C ASP A 93 -11.57 -1.01 9.38
N ALA A 94 -10.32 -0.56 9.39
CA ALA A 94 -9.75 0.22 10.50
C ALA A 94 -10.47 1.57 10.68
N ALA A 95 -10.79 2.29 9.60
CA ALA A 95 -11.56 3.53 9.65
C ALA A 95 -12.98 3.30 10.18
N ALA A 96 -13.65 2.25 9.69
CA ALA A 96 -15.00 1.89 10.12
C ALA A 96 -15.07 1.49 11.60
N ALA A 97 -14.04 0.80 12.10
CA ALA A 97 -13.94 0.37 13.48
C ALA A 97 -13.26 1.41 14.41
N GLY A 98 -12.79 2.54 13.88
CA GLY A 98 -12.04 3.55 14.64
C GLY A 98 -10.77 2.98 15.28
N GLN A 99 -10.07 2.09 14.58
CA GLN A 99 -8.87 1.43 15.08
C GLN A 99 -7.60 2.00 14.48
N ASN A 100 -6.51 1.93 15.25
CA ASN A 100 -5.19 2.28 14.77
C ASN A 100 -4.67 1.20 13.81
N VAL A 101 -3.76 1.60 12.93
CA VAL A 101 -3.02 0.71 12.06
C VAL A 101 -1.55 0.82 12.40
N MET A 102 -0.89 -0.31 12.67
CA MET A 102 0.53 -0.37 13.00
C MET A 102 1.26 -1.16 11.93
N TRP A 103 2.55 -0.89 11.76
CA TRP A 103 3.39 -1.70 10.88
C TRP A 103 4.82 -1.82 11.38
N ASP A 104 5.39 -2.99 11.13
CA ASP A 104 6.67 -3.43 11.66
C ASP A 104 7.37 -4.39 10.67
N ASN A 105 8.68 -4.58 10.82
CA ASN A 105 9.40 -5.67 10.16
C ASN A 105 9.58 -6.81 11.18
N PRO A 106 8.92 -7.96 10.98
CA PRO A 106 9.05 -9.13 11.85
C PRO A 106 10.46 -9.75 11.80
#